data_AF-A0A3Q3FKH3-F1
#
_entry.id   AF-A0A3Q3FKH3-F1
#
_cell.length_a   1.000
_cell.length_b   1.000
_cell.length_c   1.000
_cell.angle_alpha   90.00
_cell.angle_beta   90.00
_cell.angle_gamma   90.00
#
_symmetry.space_group_name_H-M   'P 1'
#
loop_
_entity.id
_entity.type
_entity.pdbx_description
1 polymer ?
#
loop_
_entity_poly.entity_id
_entity_poly.type
_entity_poly.pdbx_seq_one_letter_code
_entity_poly.pdbx_strand_id
1 'polypeptide(L)'
;LTMLSLYLSEADMLCNASASGQLLHVLFLLENGADVNGFNTFNRTALQVVKLGNTALVEALLVAGADPNVPDPVLNLTVTHDAAREGFIDSVRVLVDHGANTNLVDGQGNLPLHLAAREGHLDVTQLLIECTTLNIHPDLLCSRKLKSFYFFNVNATLLCLCVYVCVFRRNTKSNYW
;
A
#
# COMPACT_ATOMS: atom_id res chain seq x y z
N LEU A 1 -37.08 -3.55 16.05
CA LEU A 1 -36.15 -4.39 15.27
C LEU A 1 -36.72 -4.59 13.86
N THR A 2 -36.47 -3.68 12.89
CA THR A 2 -36.45 -3.93 11.40
C THR A 2 -36.90 -2.78 10.47
N MET A 3 -36.50 -1.51 10.67
CA MET A 3 -36.62 -0.49 9.58
C MET A 3 -35.47 0.53 9.48
N LEU A 4 -34.45 0.47 10.34
CA LEU A 4 -33.35 1.47 10.36
C LEU A 4 -31.98 0.94 9.92
N SER A 5 -31.85 -0.34 9.56
CA SER A 5 -30.57 -0.90 9.06
C SER A 5 -30.36 -0.70 7.55
N LEU A 6 -31.20 0.09 6.88
CA LEU A 6 -31.09 0.39 5.43
C LEU A 6 -30.73 1.86 5.14
N TYR A 7 -30.48 2.68 6.15
CA TYR A 7 -29.75 3.92 5.93
C TYR A 7 -28.29 3.56 5.67
N LEU A 8 -27.90 3.42 4.39
CA LEU A 8 -26.48 3.54 4.04
C LEU A 8 -26.04 4.90 4.58
N SER A 9 -25.09 4.90 5.51
CA SER A 9 -24.47 6.15 5.93
C SER A 9 -23.80 6.80 4.72
N GLU A 10 -23.63 8.12 4.73
CA GLU A 10 -22.91 8.83 3.66
C GLU A 10 -21.51 8.22 3.43
N ALA A 11 -20.87 7.74 4.50
CA ALA A 11 -19.61 7.00 4.46
C ALA A 11 -19.74 5.64 3.74
N ASP A 12 -20.82 4.87 3.94
CA ASP A 12 -21.07 3.62 3.20
C ASP A 12 -21.23 3.90 1.70
N MET A 13 -21.88 5.01 1.32
CA MET A 13 -22.07 5.39 -0.07
C MET A 13 -20.72 5.69 -0.75
N LEU A 14 -19.88 6.48 -0.11
CA LEU A 14 -18.53 6.79 -0.60
C LEU A 14 -17.65 5.54 -0.67
N CYS A 15 -17.69 4.68 0.34
CA CYS A 15 -16.96 3.41 0.35
C CYS A 15 -17.40 2.47 -0.78
N ASN A 16 -18.70 2.32 -1.02
CA ASN A 16 -19.23 1.47 -2.08
C ASN A 16 -18.86 1.99 -3.48
N ALA A 17 -18.91 3.31 -3.68
CA ALA A 17 -18.45 3.94 -4.93
C ALA A 17 -16.95 3.72 -5.15
N SER A 18 -16.14 3.82 -4.08
CA SER A 18 -14.69 3.59 -4.10
C SER A 18 -14.34 2.13 -4.42
N ALA A 19 -15.04 1.17 -3.80
CA ALA A 19 -14.83 -0.26 -4.02
C ALA A 19 -15.26 -0.74 -5.41
N SER A 20 -16.29 -0.12 -5.97
CA SER A 20 -16.74 -0.42 -7.35
C SER A 20 -15.87 0.26 -8.42
N GLY A 21 -15.05 1.25 -8.04
CA GLY A 21 -14.18 2.00 -8.95
C GLY A 21 -14.89 3.14 -9.70
N GLN A 22 -16.02 3.63 -9.19
CA GLN A 22 -16.83 4.67 -9.84
C GLN A 22 -16.28 6.08 -9.58
N LEU A 23 -15.22 6.46 -10.31
CA LEU A 23 -14.53 7.75 -10.14
C LEU A 23 -15.47 8.97 -10.13
N LEU A 24 -16.35 9.09 -11.12
CA LEU A 24 -17.26 10.24 -11.23
C LEU A 24 -18.22 10.32 -10.03
N HIS A 25 -18.66 9.17 -9.52
CA HIS A 25 -19.55 9.13 -8.37
C HIS A 25 -18.81 9.54 -7.08
N VAL A 26 -17.58 9.07 -6.91
CA VAL A 26 -16.73 9.48 -5.78
C VAL A 26 -16.48 10.99 -5.81
N LEU A 27 -16.11 11.55 -6.97
CA LEU A 27 -15.92 13.00 -7.12
C LEU A 27 -17.20 13.77 -6.78
N PHE A 28 -18.35 13.34 -7.30
CA PHE A 28 -19.63 13.96 -6.99
C PHE A 28 -19.95 13.94 -5.48
N LEU A 29 -19.69 12.83 -4.79
CA LEU A 29 -19.92 12.74 -3.34
C LEU A 29 -18.98 13.68 -2.56
N LEU A 30 -17.71 13.74 -2.94
CA LEU A 30 -16.72 14.65 -2.31
C LEU A 30 -17.08 16.12 -2.54
N GLU A 31 -17.53 16.49 -3.75
CA GLU A 31 -18.02 17.84 -4.07
C GLU A 31 -19.24 18.24 -3.22
N ASN A 32 -20.09 17.28 -2.86
CA ASN A 32 -21.24 17.49 -1.97
C ASN A 32 -20.88 17.42 -0.48
N GLY A 33 -19.59 17.38 -0.13
CA GLY A 33 -19.12 17.44 1.26
C GLY A 33 -19.13 16.10 2.00
N ALA A 34 -19.12 14.97 1.29
CA ALA A 34 -18.93 13.66 1.91
C ALA A 34 -17.61 13.61 2.70
N ASP A 35 -17.66 13.08 3.92
CA ASP A 35 -16.46 12.88 4.74
C ASP A 35 -15.58 11.77 4.16
N VAL A 36 -14.43 12.16 3.59
CA VAL A 36 -13.46 11.25 2.97
C VAL A 36 -12.85 10.24 3.96
N ASN A 37 -12.76 10.62 5.23
CA ASN A 37 -12.21 9.79 6.31
C ASN A 37 -13.32 9.09 7.12
N GLY A 38 -14.57 9.20 6.68
CA GLY A 38 -15.71 8.53 7.30
C GLY A 38 -15.56 7.01 7.26
N PHE A 39 -15.85 6.37 8.40
CA PHE A 39 -15.86 4.92 8.52
C PHE A 39 -17.19 4.34 8.09
N ASN A 40 -17.15 3.33 7.23
CA ASN A 40 -18.31 2.52 6.88
C ASN A 40 -18.70 1.55 8.02
N THR A 41 -19.77 0.78 7.80
CA THR A 41 -20.25 -0.27 8.73
C THR A 41 -19.21 -1.35 9.10
N PHE A 42 -18.13 -1.50 8.32
CA PHE A 42 -17.01 -2.41 8.58
C PHE A 42 -15.82 -1.71 9.26
N ASN A 43 -15.99 -0.47 9.70
CA ASN A 43 -14.94 0.36 10.28
C ASN A 43 -13.74 0.54 9.34
N ARG A 44 -14.03 0.76 8.05
CA ARG A 44 -13.06 1.04 7.00
C ARG A 44 -13.32 2.38 6.33
N THR A 45 -12.27 3.04 5.88
CA THR A 45 -12.36 4.29 5.11
C THR A 45 -12.53 4.01 3.62
N ALA A 46 -12.94 5.02 2.85
CA ALA A 46 -13.08 4.94 1.40
C ALA A 46 -11.77 4.55 0.71
N LEU A 47 -10.63 5.05 1.21
CA LEU A 47 -9.30 4.75 0.68
C LEU A 47 -8.88 3.30 0.95
N GLN A 48 -9.30 2.70 2.07
CA GLN A 48 -8.99 1.29 2.38
C GLN A 48 -9.74 0.28 1.51
N VAL A 49 -10.96 0.61 1.08
CA VAL A 49 -11.76 -0.27 0.21
C VAL A 49 -11.63 0.08 -1.26
N VAL A 50 -10.79 1.07 -1.61
CA VAL A 50 -10.63 1.56 -2.98
C VAL A 50 -10.27 0.42 -3.92
N LYS A 51 -10.84 0.45 -5.13
CA LYS A 51 -10.42 -0.47 -6.19
C LYS A 51 -9.00 -0.12 -6.64
N LEU A 52 -8.04 -0.77 -6.00
CA LEU A 52 -6.61 -0.64 -6.33
C LEU A 52 -6.38 -0.94 -7.82
N GLY A 53 -5.43 -0.23 -8.42
CA GLY A 53 -5.21 -0.22 -9.86
C GLY A 53 -5.93 0.91 -10.60
N ASN A 54 -6.99 1.50 -10.03
CA ASN A 54 -7.52 2.78 -10.51
C ASN A 54 -6.77 3.95 -9.84
N THR A 55 -5.60 4.28 -10.39
CA THR A 55 -4.70 5.32 -9.85
C THR A 55 -5.37 6.68 -9.71
N ALA A 56 -6.18 7.07 -10.70
CA ALA A 56 -6.93 8.33 -10.67
C ALA A 56 -7.92 8.40 -9.51
N LEU A 57 -8.52 7.26 -9.13
CA LEU A 57 -9.42 7.20 -7.99
C LEU A 57 -8.67 7.27 -6.66
N VAL A 58 -7.54 6.57 -6.56
CA VAL A 58 -6.65 6.65 -5.39
C VAL A 58 -6.18 8.09 -5.18
N GLU A 59 -5.71 8.73 -6.25
CA GLU A 59 -5.26 10.13 -6.25
C GLU A 59 -6.39 11.09 -5.87
N ALA A 60 -7.60 10.92 -6.42
CA ALA A 60 -8.74 11.77 -6.09
C ALA A 60 -9.09 11.74 -4.59
N LEU A 61 -9.08 10.56 -3.98
CA LEU A 61 -9.33 10.42 -2.53
C LEU A 61 -8.22 11.06 -1.70
N LEU A 62 -6.95 10.90 -2.09
CA LEU A 62 -5.81 11.51 -1.39
C LEU A 62 -5.80 13.03 -1.50
N VAL A 63 -6.09 13.57 -2.68
CA VAL A 63 -6.23 15.02 -2.91
C VAL A 63 -7.38 15.60 -2.08
N ALA A 64 -8.45 14.82 -1.89
CA ALA A 64 -9.56 15.19 -1.00
C ALA A 64 -9.23 15.10 0.50
N GLY A 65 -8.02 14.66 0.87
CA GLY A 65 -7.55 14.60 2.25
C GLY A 65 -7.76 13.25 2.95
N ALA A 66 -7.90 12.16 2.18
CA ALA A 66 -7.90 10.81 2.76
C ALA A 66 -6.55 10.51 3.45
N ASP A 67 -6.58 9.97 4.67
CA ASP A 67 -5.37 9.54 5.36
C ASP A 67 -4.91 8.14 4.86
N PRO A 68 -3.73 8.01 4.21
CA PRO A 68 -3.22 6.72 3.73
C PRO A 68 -2.70 5.79 4.83
N ASN A 69 -2.55 6.30 6.05
CA ASN A 69 -1.90 5.59 7.16
C ASN A 69 -2.89 4.87 8.08
N VAL A 70 -4.19 4.95 7.79
CA VAL A 70 -5.21 4.28 8.59
C VAL A 70 -5.06 2.76 8.42
N PRO A 71 -4.80 2.01 9.51
CA PRO A 71 -4.76 0.56 9.44
C PRO A 71 -6.17 -0.03 9.48
N ASP A 72 -6.36 -1.17 8.81
CA ASP A 72 -7.59 -1.93 8.91
C ASP A 72 -7.72 -2.57 10.31
N PRO A 73 -8.94 -2.68 10.86
CA PRO A 73 -9.13 -3.12 12.24
C PRO A 73 -8.86 -4.62 12.46
N VAL A 74 -8.76 -5.43 11.39
CA VAL A 74 -8.65 -6.89 11.50
C VAL A 74 -7.20 -7.35 11.39
N LEU A 75 -6.49 -6.90 10.35
CA LEU A 75 -5.14 -7.36 10.06
C LEU A 75 -4.07 -6.29 10.29
N ASN A 76 -4.47 -5.09 10.71
CA ASN A 76 -3.60 -3.92 10.85
C ASN A 76 -2.89 -3.56 9.53
N LEU A 77 -3.51 -3.86 8.39
CA LEU A 77 -3.01 -3.56 7.05
C LEU A 77 -3.37 -2.13 6.68
N THR A 78 -2.41 -1.40 6.12
CA THR A 78 -2.67 -0.11 5.47
C THR A 78 -2.91 -0.30 3.98
N VAL A 79 -3.40 0.73 3.32
CA VAL A 79 -3.63 0.72 1.86
C VAL A 79 -2.35 0.42 1.08
N THR A 80 -1.20 0.86 1.59
CA THR A 80 0.11 0.53 1.03
C THR A 80 0.47 -0.95 1.16
N HIS A 81 0.03 -1.65 2.20
CA HIS A 81 0.22 -3.11 2.29
C HIS A 81 -0.57 -3.84 1.20
N ASP A 82 -1.84 -3.48 1.00
CA ASP A 82 -2.67 -4.09 -0.03
C ASP A 82 -2.14 -3.76 -1.44
N ALA A 83 -1.80 -2.50 -1.71
CA ALA A 83 -1.21 -2.11 -3.00
C ALA A 83 0.12 -2.83 -3.28
N ALA A 84 0.93 -3.06 -2.25
CA ALA A 84 2.18 -3.80 -2.35
C ALA A 84 1.98 -5.29 -2.58
N ARG A 85 1.01 -5.91 -1.89
CA ARG A 85 0.66 -7.32 -2.04
C ARG A 85 0.09 -7.62 -3.43
N GLU A 86 -0.73 -6.73 -3.98
CA GLU A 86 -1.34 -6.92 -5.31
C GLU A 86 -0.45 -6.44 -6.47
N GLY A 87 0.66 -5.75 -6.17
CA GLY A 87 1.65 -5.34 -7.18
C GLY A 87 1.32 -4.06 -7.94
N PHE A 88 0.43 -3.21 -7.44
CA PHE A 88 0.02 -1.97 -8.11
C PHE A 88 1.03 -0.84 -7.91
N ILE A 89 2.12 -0.86 -8.67
CA ILE A 89 3.24 0.09 -8.55
C ILE A 89 2.80 1.56 -8.59
N ASP A 90 1.91 1.93 -9.51
CA ASP A 90 1.47 3.31 -9.65
C ASP A 90 0.63 3.77 -8.45
N SER A 91 -0.19 2.87 -7.89
CA SER A 91 -0.94 3.14 -6.66
C SER A 91 0.00 3.30 -5.46
N VAL A 92 1.04 2.44 -5.36
CA VAL A 92 2.07 2.58 -4.31
C VAL A 92 2.80 3.92 -4.45
N ARG A 93 3.18 4.31 -5.67
CA ARG A 93 3.84 5.60 -5.94
C ARG A 93 2.98 6.76 -5.48
N VAL A 94 1.74 6.83 -5.94
CA VAL A 94 0.78 7.90 -5.57
C VAL A 94 0.57 7.95 -4.05
N LEU A 95 0.43 6.80 -3.39
CA LEU A 95 0.29 6.75 -1.93
C LEU A 95 1.53 7.33 -1.23
N VAL A 96 2.73 6.94 -1.64
CA VAL A 96 3.99 7.44 -1.04
C VAL A 96 4.15 8.94 -1.29
N ASP A 97 3.84 9.41 -2.50
CA ASP A 97 3.91 10.84 -2.84
C ASP A 97 2.95 11.68 -1.98
N HIS A 98 1.85 11.09 -1.51
CA HIS A 98 0.88 11.71 -0.59
C HIS A 98 1.14 11.37 0.89
N GLY A 99 2.35 10.96 1.25
CA GLY A 99 2.76 10.81 2.65
C GLY A 99 2.39 9.49 3.31
N ALA A 100 2.14 8.43 2.52
CA ALA A 100 1.97 7.10 3.09
C ALA A 100 3.26 6.57 3.72
N ASN A 101 3.17 6.13 4.97
CA ASN A 101 4.28 5.58 5.74
C ASN A 101 4.50 4.11 5.37
N THR A 102 5.58 3.83 4.64
CA THR A 102 5.98 2.48 4.21
C THR A 102 6.64 1.65 5.31
N ASN A 103 6.82 2.21 6.52
CA ASN A 103 7.42 1.52 7.67
C ASN A 103 6.37 1.00 8.66
N LEU A 104 5.08 1.18 8.39
CA LEU A 104 4.02 0.59 9.19
C LEU A 104 4.05 -0.93 9.02
N VAL A 105 3.77 -1.65 10.11
CA VAL A 105 3.77 -3.11 10.14
C VAL A 105 2.36 -3.65 10.31
N ASP A 106 2.04 -4.72 9.59
CA ASP A 106 0.80 -5.46 9.76
C ASP A 106 0.75 -6.25 11.09
N GLY A 107 -0.37 -6.93 11.35
CA GLY A 107 -0.57 -7.74 12.55
C GLY A 107 0.37 -8.94 12.67
N GLN A 108 1.16 -9.25 11.64
CA GLN A 108 2.20 -10.28 11.62
C GLN A 108 3.61 -9.70 11.66
N GLY A 109 3.76 -8.36 11.76
CA GLY A 109 5.05 -7.68 11.77
C GLY A 109 5.68 -7.50 10.39
N ASN A 110 4.92 -7.70 9.31
CA ASN A 110 5.41 -7.48 7.95
C ASN A 110 5.25 -6.02 7.56
N LEU A 111 6.25 -5.50 6.86
CA LEU A 111 6.17 -4.23 6.13
C LEU A 111 5.50 -4.45 4.75
N PRO A 112 4.99 -3.40 4.08
CA PRO A 112 4.54 -3.49 2.69
C PRO A 112 5.60 -4.14 1.77
N LEU A 113 6.88 -3.83 2.01
CA LEU A 113 8.01 -4.42 1.27
C LEU A 113 8.07 -5.94 1.40
N HIS A 114 7.76 -6.49 2.58
CA HIS A 114 7.75 -7.93 2.80
C HIS A 114 6.64 -8.61 2.00
N LEU A 115 5.46 -7.97 1.90
CA LEU A 115 4.34 -8.48 1.10
C LEU A 115 4.68 -8.44 -0.39
N ALA A 116 5.17 -7.31 -0.92
CA ALA A 116 5.59 -7.20 -2.32
C ALA A 116 6.66 -8.25 -2.70
N ALA A 117 7.65 -8.46 -1.83
CA ALA A 117 8.70 -9.44 -2.06
C ALA A 117 8.18 -10.88 -1.99
N ARG A 118 7.24 -11.18 -1.09
CA ARG A 118 6.63 -12.50 -0.94
C ARG A 118 5.82 -12.89 -2.18
N GLU A 119 5.05 -11.95 -2.73
CA GLU A 119 4.23 -12.17 -3.93
C GLU A 119 5.03 -12.03 -5.24
N GLY A 120 6.30 -11.60 -5.17
CA GLY A 120 7.21 -11.54 -6.33
C GLY A 120 7.07 -10.27 -7.17
N HIS A 121 6.48 -9.21 -6.64
CA HIS A 121 6.33 -7.91 -7.32
C HIS A 121 7.64 -7.13 -7.26
N LEU A 122 8.57 -7.46 -8.16
CA LEU A 122 9.92 -6.90 -8.19
C LEU A 122 9.94 -5.37 -8.30
N ASP A 123 9.13 -4.80 -9.19
CA ASP A 123 9.14 -3.36 -9.44
C ASP A 123 8.63 -2.58 -8.21
N VAL A 124 7.61 -3.11 -7.53
CA VAL A 124 7.09 -2.54 -6.28
C VAL A 124 8.09 -2.70 -5.14
N THR A 125 8.75 -3.86 -5.06
CA THR A 125 9.79 -4.14 -4.07
C THR A 125 10.93 -3.12 -4.23
N GLN A 126 11.36 -2.85 -5.47
CA GLN A 126 12.40 -1.88 -5.76
C GLN A 126 11.97 -0.46 -5.35
N LEU A 127 10.77 -0.02 -5.74
CA LEU A 127 10.23 1.28 -5.36
C LEU A 127 10.20 1.44 -3.83
N LEU A 128 9.70 0.44 -3.10
CA LEU A 128 9.62 0.49 -1.64
C LEU A 128 11.01 0.50 -0.98
N ILE A 129 12.03 -0.16 -1.55
CA ILE A 129 13.42 -0.06 -1.06
C ILE A 129 13.95 1.36 -1.24
N GLU A 130 13.72 1.98 -2.40
CA GLU A 130 14.11 3.37 -2.66
C GLU A 130 13.43 4.33 -1.67
N CYS A 131 12.13 4.17 -1.41
CA CYS A 131 11.38 5.02 -0.48
C CYS A 131 11.71 4.78 1.00
N THR A 132 12.00 3.53 1.40
CA THR A 132 12.37 3.21 2.79
C THR A 132 13.79 3.66 3.12
N THR A 133 14.74 3.54 2.19
CA THR A 133 16.14 3.95 2.40
C THR A 133 16.32 5.47 2.48
N LEU A 134 15.43 6.27 1.86
CA LEU A 134 15.43 7.73 2.01
C LEU A 134 14.88 8.21 3.36
N ASN A 135 13.99 7.43 3.99
CA ASN A 135 13.35 7.78 5.27
C ASN A 135 14.08 7.23 6.51
N ILE A 136 15.02 6.31 6.32
CA ILE A 136 15.84 5.75 7.40
C ILE A 136 17.24 6.36 7.25
N HIS A 137 17.65 7.21 8.19
CA HIS A 137 19.02 7.77 8.25
C HIS A 137 20.04 6.64 7.97
N PRO A 138 21.07 6.86 7.13
CA PRO A 138 21.99 5.81 6.67
C PRO A 138 22.68 5.02 7.80
N ASP A 139 22.65 5.54 9.03
CA ASP A 139 23.21 4.91 10.23
C ASP A 139 22.41 3.71 10.75
N LEU A 140 21.11 3.60 10.47
CA LEU A 140 20.31 2.45 10.94
C LEU A 140 20.56 1.18 10.11
N LEU A 141 20.90 1.32 8.82
CA LEU A 141 21.34 0.19 7.96
C LEU A 141 22.65 -0.44 8.47
N CYS A 142 23.47 0.32 9.20
CA CYS A 142 24.73 -0.15 9.78
C CYS A 142 24.56 -0.83 11.16
N SER A 143 23.40 -0.69 11.80
CA SER A 143 23.17 -1.25 13.14
C SER A 143 23.02 -2.78 13.09
N ARG A 144 23.93 -3.49 13.77
CA ARG A 144 23.94 -4.96 13.93
C ARG A 144 22.59 -5.57 14.37
N LYS A 145 21.66 -4.77 14.93
CA LYS A 145 20.33 -5.22 15.37
C LYS A 145 19.35 -5.47 14.22
N LEU A 146 19.43 -4.71 13.12
CA LEU A 146 18.58 -4.98 11.94
C LEU A 146 19.07 -6.18 11.15
N LYS A 147 20.39 -6.45 11.15
CA LYS A 147 20.98 -7.63 10.53
C LYS A 147 20.49 -8.95 11.14
N SER A 148 20.20 -9.04 12.44
CA SER A 148 19.69 -10.30 13.00
C SER A 148 18.17 -10.48 12.80
N PHE A 149 17.41 -9.39 12.80
CA PHE A 149 15.97 -9.42 12.53
C PHE A 149 15.68 -9.79 11.07
N TYR A 150 16.42 -9.17 10.13
CA TYR A 150 16.44 -9.52 8.71
C TYR A 150 17.20 -10.82 8.40
N PHE A 151 17.66 -11.61 9.38
CA PHE A 151 18.38 -12.88 9.16
C PHE A 151 17.66 -14.07 9.79
N PHE A 152 16.75 -13.85 10.75
CA PHE A 152 16.00 -14.94 11.39
C PHE A 152 14.65 -15.26 10.72
N ASN A 153 14.06 -14.32 9.97
CA ASN A 153 12.82 -14.55 9.21
C ASN A 153 13.09 -14.83 7.71
N VAL A 154 14.21 -15.51 7.47
CA VAL A 154 14.89 -15.63 6.18
C VAL A 154 14.87 -17.07 5.66
N ASN A 155 13.69 -17.68 5.65
CA ASN A 155 13.46 -18.76 4.67
C ASN A 155 12.98 -18.21 3.32
N ALA A 156 12.65 -16.91 3.23
CA ALA A 156 12.26 -16.25 1.98
C ALA A 156 13.43 -15.54 1.24
N THR A 157 14.59 -15.29 1.86
CA THR A 157 15.70 -14.60 1.16
C THR A 157 16.58 -15.50 0.28
N LEU A 158 16.25 -16.78 0.14
CA LEU A 158 16.74 -17.55 -1.01
C LEU A 158 16.25 -16.94 -2.34
N LEU A 159 15.20 -16.10 -2.33
CA LEU A 159 14.81 -15.26 -3.47
C LEU A 159 15.49 -13.90 -3.50
N CYS A 160 15.89 -13.30 -2.37
CA CYS A 160 16.54 -11.98 -2.42
C CYS A 160 17.95 -12.06 -3.02
N LEU A 161 18.72 -13.13 -2.76
CA LEU A 161 19.99 -13.37 -3.46
C LEU A 161 19.80 -13.93 -4.89
N CYS A 162 18.79 -14.77 -5.15
CA CYS A 162 18.54 -15.28 -6.51
C CYS A 162 18.00 -14.21 -7.47
N VAL A 163 17.15 -13.29 -7.01
CA VAL A 163 16.64 -12.18 -7.82
C VAL A 163 17.73 -11.14 -8.05
N TYR A 164 18.50 -10.74 -7.01
CA TYR A 164 19.62 -9.82 -7.20
C TYR A 164 20.69 -10.41 -8.15
N VAL A 165 21.01 -11.71 -8.06
CA VAL A 165 22.01 -12.34 -8.94
C VAL A 165 21.46 -12.61 -10.35
N CYS A 166 20.19 -12.99 -10.53
CA CYS A 166 19.61 -13.28 -11.85
C CYS A 166 19.20 -12.04 -12.64
N VAL A 167 18.68 -10.98 -11.99
CA VAL A 167 18.34 -9.72 -12.68
C VAL A 167 19.61 -8.99 -13.11
N PHE A 168 20.65 -8.97 -12.27
CA PHE A 168 21.90 -8.29 -12.62
C PHE A 168 22.77 -9.07 -13.63
N ARG A 169 22.70 -10.41 -13.70
CA ARG A 169 23.40 -11.19 -14.75
C ARG A 169 22.78 -11.12 -16.13
N ARG A 170 21.50 -10.72 -16.28
CA ARG A 170 20.85 -10.61 -17.59
C ARG A 170 21.09 -9.25 -18.27
N ASN A 171 21.46 -8.21 -17.54
CA ASN A 171 21.65 -6.87 -18.11
C ASN A 171 23.11 -6.49 -18.46
N THR A 172 24.07 -7.41 -18.28
CA THR A 172 25.48 -7.21 -18.74
C THR A 172 25.90 -8.15 -19.87
N LYS A 173 24.95 -8.73 -20.61
CA LYS A 173 25.22 -9.41 -21.89
C LYS A 173 24.54 -8.70 -23.05
N SER A 174 24.87 -7.43 -23.23
CA SER A 174 24.87 -6.80 -24.54
C SER A 174 25.91 -5.69 -24.54
N ASN A 175 26.78 -5.72 -25.55
CA ASN A 175 27.94 -4.85 -25.78
C ASN A 175 29.15 -5.21 -24.90
N TYR A 176 30.05 -6.06 -25.41
CA TYR A 176 31.28 -5.68 -26.11
C TYR A 176 31.83 -6.91 -26.84
N TRP A 177 32.33 -6.69 -28.06
CA TRP A 177 33.21 -7.61 -28.79
C TRP A 177 34.56 -7.69 -28.09
#